data_AF-A0A0F9UBH9-F1
#
_entry.id   AF-A0A0F9UBH9-F1
#
_cell.length_a   1.000
_cell.length_b   1.000
_cell.length_c   1.000
_cell.angle_alpha   90.00
_cell.angle_beta   90.00
_cell.angle_gamma   90.00
#
_symmetry.space_group_name_H-M   'P 1'
#
loop_
_entity.id
_entity.type
_entity.pdbx_description
1 polymer ?
#
loop_
_entity_poly.entity_id
_entity_poly.type
_entity_poly.pdbx_seq_one_letter_code
_entity_poly.pdbx_strand_id
1 'polypeptide(L)'
;MKNKTLLGEKYRLEVRWEKVIYERKEGAKLKGCYFSGPVIGEVNQMEQEDSIALDFGNQYCIFVPQYYVARLSWKGVVHTPTKIYLDNVVLFNKFINSIPNLNDDDFIVVNTKDHTDTKHEYHLMYPAYLINGDGDLHNFGKE
;
A
#
# COMPACT_ATOMS: atom_id res chain seq x y z
N MET A 1 -9.73 9.93 -20.71
CA MET A 1 -9.73 8.46 -20.83
C MET A 1 -9.58 7.91 -19.42
N LYS A 2 -10.54 7.09 -18.95
CA LYS A 2 -10.48 6.49 -17.62
C LYS A 2 -9.42 5.38 -17.64
N ASN A 3 -8.36 5.51 -16.86
CA ASN A 3 -7.28 4.51 -16.68
C ASN A 3 -7.84 3.25 -15.99
N LYS A 4 -8.65 2.48 -16.72
CA LYS A 4 -9.40 1.33 -16.18
C LYS A 4 -8.69 -0.02 -16.37
N THR A 5 -7.39 -0.02 -16.66
CA THR A 5 -6.72 -1.24 -17.14
C THR A 5 -5.29 -1.35 -16.62
N LEU A 6 -5.08 -1.55 -15.31
CA LEU A 6 -3.75 -1.92 -14.80
C LEU A 6 -3.75 -3.05 -13.76
N LEU A 7 -4.88 -3.38 -13.14
CA LEU A 7 -4.99 -4.52 -12.23
C LEU A 7 -6.16 -5.43 -12.61
N GLY A 8 -5.99 -6.75 -12.41
CA GLY A 8 -7.13 -7.65 -12.41
C GLY A 8 -8.01 -7.33 -11.22
N GLU A 9 -9.21 -6.78 -11.47
CA GLU A 9 -10.12 -6.25 -10.43
C GLU A 9 -10.24 -7.18 -9.22
N LYS A 10 -10.37 -8.50 -9.41
CA LYS A 10 -10.50 -9.47 -8.31
C LYS A 10 -9.30 -9.59 -7.36
N TYR A 11 -8.10 -9.17 -7.77
CA TYR A 11 -6.87 -9.24 -6.98
C TYR A 11 -6.48 -7.88 -6.38
N ARG A 12 -7.41 -6.93 -6.37
CA ARG A 12 -7.16 -5.58 -5.90
C ARG A 12 -7.35 -5.51 -4.39
N LEU A 13 -6.29 -5.09 -3.71
CA LEU A 13 -6.33 -4.60 -2.34
C LEU A 13 -6.15 -3.08 -2.37
N GLU A 14 -6.95 -2.36 -1.60
CA GLU A 14 -6.77 -0.92 -1.39
C GLU A 14 -6.34 -0.67 0.04
N VAL A 15 -5.28 0.11 0.21
CA VAL A 15 -4.84 0.64 1.51
C VAL A 15 -5.28 2.09 1.56
N ARG A 16 -6.19 2.39 2.49
CA ARG A 16 -6.76 3.72 2.69
C ARG A 16 -6.47 4.21 4.10
N TRP A 17 -6.45 5.51 4.29
CA TRP A 17 -6.27 6.16 5.59
C TRP A 17 -7.17 7.39 5.70
N GLU A 18 -7.28 7.93 6.90
CA GLU A 18 -7.99 9.18 7.18
C GLU A 18 -7.03 10.36 7.30
N LYS A 19 -5.81 10.09 7.79
CA LYS A 19 -4.81 11.13 8.01
C LYS A 19 -3.40 10.59 7.93
N VAL A 20 -2.50 11.33 7.28
CA VAL A 20 -1.07 11.06 7.29
C VAL A 20 -0.32 12.02 8.22
N ILE A 21 0.60 11.48 9.01
CA ILE A 21 1.47 12.24 9.91
C ILE A 21 2.92 11.88 9.63
N TYR A 22 3.72 12.90 9.29
CA TYR A 22 5.15 12.72 9.02
C TYR A 22 5.97 12.86 10.29
N GLU A 23 6.64 11.79 10.69
CA GLU A 23 7.60 11.83 11.79
C GLU A 23 9.03 11.67 11.25
N ARG A 24 9.94 12.54 11.71
CA ARG A 24 11.34 12.50 11.28
C ARG A 24 11.92 11.13 11.65
N LYS A 25 12.47 10.42 10.66
CA LYS A 25 13.14 9.10 10.74
C LYS A 25 12.25 7.87 10.85
N GLU A 26 10.96 7.99 11.17
CA GLU A 26 10.05 6.83 11.33
C GLU A 26 9.19 6.55 10.09
N GLY A 27 9.12 7.48 9.13
CA GLY A 27 8.27 7.37 7.95
C GLY A 27 6.92 8.07 8.14
N ALA A 28 5.94 7.69 7.31
CA ALA A 28 4.60 8.25 7.35
C ALA A 28 3.70 7.38 8.25
N LYS A 29 3.12 7.97 9.31
CA LYS A 29 2.12 7.31 10.15
C LYS A 29 0.74 7.51 9.56
N LEU A 30 0.03 6.40 9.30
CA LEU A 30 -1.29 6.40 8.69
C LEU A 30 -2.36 6.15 9.77
N LYS A 31 -3.16 7.16 10.08
CA LYS A 31 -4.25 7.08 11.06
C LYS A 31 -5.56 6.72 10.37
N GLY A 32 -6.39 5.92 11.06
CA GLY A 32 -7.64 5.39 10.49
C GLY A 32 -7.38 4.49 9.29
N CYS A 33 -6.27 3.74 9.30
CA CYS A 33 -5.87 2.92 8.17
C CYS A 33 -6.76 1.69 8.05
N TYR A 34 -7.14 1.34 6.82
CA TYR A 34 -7.87 0.10 6.55
C TYR A 34 -7.57 -0.45 5.17
N PHE A 35 -7.72 -1.77 5.08
CA PHE A 35 -7.73 -2.51 3.84
C PHE A 35 -9.16 -2.68 3.33
N SER A 36 -9.34 -2.47 2.03
CA SER A 36 -10.60 -2.70 1.31
C SER A 36 -10.35 -3.32 -0.07
N GLY A 37 -11.44 -3.62 -0.78
CA GLY A 37 -11.38 -4.19 -2.12
C GLY A 37 -11.89 -5.63 -2.19
N PRO A 38 -11.98 -6.20 -3.39
CA PRO A 38 -12.58 -7.51 -3.61
C PRO A 38 -11.83 -8.66 -2.93
N VAL A 39 -10.52 -8.51 -2.71
CA VAL A 39 -9.73 -9.57 -2.04
C VAL A 39 -10.12 -9.76 -0.57
N ILE A 40 -10.74 -8.78 0.09
CA ILE A 40 -11.09 -8.86 1.51
C ILE A 40 -12.01 -10.06 1.81
N GLY A 41 -12.88 -10.43 0.88
CA GLY A 41 -13.76 -11.59 1.04
C GLY A 41 -13.02 -12.93 1.10
N GLU A 42 -11.78 -12.98 0.61
CA GLU A 42 -10.93 -14.18 0.62
C GLU A 42 -9.95 -14.19 1.81
N VAL A 43 -9.88 -13.09 2.58
CA VAL A 43 -8.97 -12.96 3.73
C VAL A 43 -9.64 -13.51 4.98
N ASN A 44 -9.31 -14.76 5.32
CA ASN A 44 -9.84 -15.43 6.51
C ASN A 44 -9.31 -14.80 7.82
N GLN A 45 -8.00 -14.54 7.88
CA GLN A 45 -7.34 -14.01 9.07
C GLN A 45 -6.07 -13.27 8.67
N MET A 46 -5.78 -12.15 9.33
CA MET A 46 -4.52 -11.43 9.25
C MET A 46 -3.79 -11.46 10.59
N GLU A 47 -2.46 -11.48 10.52
CA GLU A 47 -1.61 -11.41 11.71
C GLU A 47 -1.74 -10.04 12.40
N GLN A 48 -1.76 -10.06 13.74
CA GLN A 48 -1.97 -8.85 14.54
C GLN A 48 -0.80 -7.87 14.44
N GLU A 49 0.42 -8.35 14.21
CA GLU A 49 1.61 -7.54 13.95
C GLU A 49 2.36 -8.15 12.77
N ASP A 50 2.43 -7.42 11.66
CA ASP A 50 3.13 -7.88 10.46
C ASP A 50 3.46 -6.69 9.54
N SER A 51 4.13 -6.98 8.42
CA SER A 51 4.48 -6.00 7.39
C SER A 51 4.55 -6.61 5.99
N ILE A 52 4.22 -5.80 4.99
CA ILE A 52 4.40 -6.13 3.57
C ILE A 52 5.32 -5.13 2.88
N ALA A 53 6.01 -5.58 1.84
CA ALA A 53 6.74 -4.70 0.95
C ALA A 53 5.86 -4.30 -0.25
N LEU A 54 5.85 -3.00 -0.56
CA LEU A 54 5.08 -2.40 -1.64
C LEU A 54 6.06 -1.89 -2.69
N ASP A 55 6.09 -2.53 -3.85
CA ASP A 55 6.94 -2.16 -4.97
C ASP A 55 6.19 -1.22 -5.90
N PHE A 56 6.58 0.05 -5.88
CA PHE A 56 6.02 1.05 -6.77
C PHE A 56 6.76 1.17 -8.11
N GLY A 57 7.81 0.38 -8.38
CA GLY A 57 8.68 0.54 -9.55
C GLY A 57 7.95 0.64 -10.90
N ASN A 58 6.83 -0.07 -11.06
CA ASN A 58 5.98 -0.01 -12.26
C ASN A 58 5.35 1.38 -12.51
N GLN A 59 5.11 2.17 -11.46
CA GLN A 59 4.60 3.53 -11.57
C GLN A 59 5.71 4.56 -11.83
N TYR A 60 6.96 4.26 -11.43
CA TYR A 60 8.05 5.24 -11.38
C TYR A 60 9.00 5.23 -12.60
N CYS A 61 8.80 4.43 -13.66
CA CYS A 61 9.59 4.48 -14.92
C CYS A 61 11.13 4.59 -14.78
N ILE A 62 11.77 3.90 -13.81
CA ILE A 62 13.20 4.12 -13.49
C ILE A 62 13.98 2.80 -13.32
N PHE A 63 15.30 2.87 -13.55
CA PHE A 63 16.26 1.77 -13.66
C PHE A 63 16.62 1.01 -12.36
N VAL A 64 16.15 1.44 -11.17
CA VAL A 64 16.57 0.84 -9.88
C VAL A 64 15.37 0.49 -8.98
N PRO A 65 14.84 -0.75 -9.07
CA PRO A 65 13.63 -1.17 -8.36
C PRO A 65 13.67 -1.00 -6.84
N GLN A 66 14.83 -1.23 -6.21
CA GLN A 66 14.98 -1.20 -4.75
C GLN A 66 14.68 0.17 -4.12
N TYR A 67 14.77 1.26 -4.89
CA TYR A 67 14.50 2.61 -4.38
C TYR A 67 13.01 2.84 -4.10
N TYR A 68 12.14 2.19 -4.87
CA TYR A 68 10.69 2.43 -4.85
C TYR A 68 9.94 1.38 -4.03
N VAL A 69 10.64 0.65 -3.17
CA VAL A 69 10.03 -0.32 -2.26
C VAL A 69 9.78 0.30 -0.90
N ALA A 70 8.51 0.44 -0.52
CA ALA A 70 8.10 0.84 0.82
C ALA A 70 7.78 -0.39 1.67
N ARG A 71 7.99 -0.31 2.98
CA ARG A 71 7.43 -1.26 3.94
C ARG A 71 6.20 -0.65 4.60
N LEU A 72 5.06 -1.32 4.47
CA LEU A 72 3.86 -1.03 5.23
C LEU A 72 3.80 -2.00 6.41
N SER A 73 3.84 -1.50 7.64
CA SER A 73 3.74 -2.30 8.86
C SER A 73 2.58 -1.84 9.73
N TRP A 74 1.99 -2.76 10.49
CA TRP A 74 0.87 -2.48 11.40
C TRP A 74 1.03 -3.21 12.74
N LYS A 75 0.30 -2.74 13.75
CA LYS A 75 0.11 -3.42 15.04
C LYS A 75 -1.32 -3.22 15.54
N GLY A 76 -2.12 -4.27 15.41
CA GLY A 76 -3.55 -4.33 15.71
C GLY A 76 -4.37 -4.48 14.42
N VAL A 77 -5.26 -5.48 14.41
CA VAL A 77 -6.11 -5.80 13.27
C VAL A 77 -7.54 -6.09 13.72
N VAL A 78 -8.51 -5.43 13.11
CA VAL A 78 -9.95 -5.65 13.35
C VAL A 78 -10.66 -5.95 12.03
N HIS A 79 -11.27 -7.14 11.95
CA HIS A 79 -11.97 -7.59 10.74
C HIS A 79 -13.44 -7.15 10.73
N THR A 80 -13.91 -6.76 9.54
CA THR A 80 -15.32 -6.64 9.19
C THR A 80 -15.57 -7.35 7.86
N PRO A 81 -16.83 -7.60 7.45
CA PRO A 81 -17.11 -8.30 6.20
C PRO A 81 -16.56 -7.61 4.94
N THR A 82 -16.34 -6.29 4.99
CA THR A 82 -15.96 -5.50 3.80
C THR A 82 -14.61 -4.79 3.94
N LYS A 83 -14.05 -4.74 5.15
CA LYS A 83 -12.84 -3.98 5.49
C LYS A 83 -12.05 -4.66 6.60
N ILE A 84 -10.75 -4.46 6.60
CA ILE A 84 -9.87 -4.82 7.72
C ILE A 84 -9.23 -3.53 8.22
N TYR A 85 -9.54 -3.14 9.46
CA TYR A 85 -8.98 -1.94 10.09
C TYR A 85 -7.65 -2.27 10.74
N LEU A 86 -6.70 -1.35 10.61
CA LEU A 86 -5.32 -1.52 11.04
C LEU A 86 -4.93 -0.39 12.00
N ASP A 87 -4.29 -0.78 13.11
CA ASP A 87 -3.74 0.15 14.08
C ASP A 87 -2.22 0.31 13.92
N ASN A 88 -1.71 1.44 14.42
CA ASN A 88 -0.28 1.76 14.44
C ASN A 88 0.42 1.58 13.09
N VAL A 89 -0.24 1.98 12.01
CA VAL A 89 0.28 1.79 10.66
C VAL A 89 1.39 2.78 10.34
N VAL A 90 2.50 2.24 9.83
CA VAL A 90 3.67 3.00 9.40
C VAL A 90 4.03 2.59 7.98
N LEU A 91 4.19 3.57 7.10
CA LEU A 91 4.79 3.41 5.78
C LEU A 91 6.21 3.98 5.80
N PHE A 92 7.19 3.11 5.61
CA PHE A 92 8.61 3.45 5.69
C PHE A 92 9.36 3.10 4.42
N ASN A 93 10.23 3.99 3.95
CA ASN A 93 11.22 3.70 2.91
C ASN A 93 12.60 4.15 3.40
N LYS A 94 13.63 3.32 3.19
CA LYS A 94 15.02 3.61 3.55
C LYS A 94 15.61 4.72 2.69
N PHE A 95 15.12 4.88 1.46
CA PHE A 95 15.54 5.92 0.53
C PHE A 95 14.65 7.14 0.74
N ILE A 96 15.19 8.15 1.39
CA ILE A 96 14.52 9.44 1.62
C ILE A 96 14.14 10.02 0.24
N ASN A 97 12.87 10.37 0.02
CA ASN A 97 12.28 10.96 -1.21
C ASN A 97 11.90 10.00 -2.35
N SER A 98 11.92 8.67 -2.17
CA SER A 98 11.50 7.76 -3.27
C SER A 98 9.99 7.57 -3.39
N ILE A 99 9.22 8.02 -2.40
CA ILE A 99 7.76 8.10 -2.42
C ILE A 99 7.41 9.55 -2.09
N PRO A 100 6.54 10.23 -2.86
CA PRO A 100 6.12 11.57 -2.50
C PRO A 100 5.45 11.61 -1.15
N ASN A 101 5.30 12.84 -0.68
CA ASN A 101 4.38 13.09 0.40
C ASN A 101 2.98 12.69 -0.06
N LEU A 102 2.39 11.77 0.70
CA LEU A 102 1.02 11.34 0.66
C LEU A 102 0.14 12.50 1.15
N ASN A 103 -1.05 12.59 0.59
CA ASN A 103 -2.14 13.41 1.10
C ASN A 103 -3.12 12.56 1.90
N ASP A 104 -4.04 13.20 2.62
CA ASP A 104 -5.05 12.53 3.44
C ASP A 104 -6.10 11.77 2.60
N ASP A 105 -6.27 12.13 1.33
CA ASP A 105 -7.23 11.56 0.38
C ASP A 105 -6.62 10.57 -0.62
N ASP A 106 -5.28 10.46 -0.63
CA ASP A 106 -4.57 9.46 -1.41
C ASP A 106 -4.87 8.04 -0.90
N PHE A 107 -4.61 7.04 -1.76
CA PHE A 107 -4.68 5.63 -1.37
C PHE A 107 -3.72 4.79 -2.19
N ILE A 108 -3.35 3.61 -1.66
CA ILE A 108 -2.49 2.67 -2.37
C ILE A 108 -3.32 1.52 -2.92
N VAL A 109 -3.12 1.18 -4.18
CA VAL A 109 -3.65 -0.04 -4.79
C VAL A 109 -2.55 -1.08 -4.86
N VAL A 110 -2.78 -2.24 -4.24
CA VAL A 110 -1.85 -3.37 -4.18
C VAL A 110 -2.39 -4.53 -5.03
N ASN A 111 -1.53 -5.10 -5.86
CA ASN A 111 -1.86 -6.27 -6.67
C ASN A 111 -1.49 -7.55 -5.93
N THR A 112 -2.51 -8.31 -5.51
CA THR A 112 -2.33 -9.56 -4.78
C THR A 112 -2.39 -10.80 -5.67
N LYS A 113 -2.33 -10.66 -7.00
CA LYS A 113 -2.48 -11.78 -7.96
C LYS A 113 -1.53 -12.94 -7.70
N ASP A 114 -0.30 -12.63 -7.33
CA ASP A 114 0.76 -13.62 -7.09
C ASP A 114 0.90 -13.96 -5.60
N HIS A 115 -0.12 -13.65 -4.79
CA HIS A 115 -0.19 -14.10 -3.40
C HIS A 115 -0.27 -15.63 -3.36
N THR A 116 0.58 -16.24 -2.56
CA THR A 116 0.61 -17.69 -2.33
C THR A 116 0.83 -17.94 -0.85
N ASP A 117 0.04 -18.84 -0.25
CA ASP A 117 0.15 -19.25 1.16
C ASP A 117 1.55 -19.77 1.54
N THR A 118 2.34 -20.18 0.54
CA THR A 118 3.67 -20.80 0.70
C THR A 118 4.86 -19.84 0.65
N LYS A 119 4.67 -18.53 0.45
CA LYS A 119 5.78 -17.56 0.58
C LYS A 119 5.88 -17.05 2.03
N HIS A 120 6.37 -17.91 2.91
CA HIS A 120 6.79 -17.53 4.26
C HIS A 120 8.29 -17.20 4.35
N GLU A 121 8.58 -16.39 5.37
CA GLU A 121 9.85 -15.94 5.98
C GLU A 121 10.57 -14.69 5.45
N TYR A 122 10.55 -14.34 4.17
CA TYR A 122 11.30 -13.15 3.72
C TYR A 122 10.51 -12.27 2.75
N HIS A 123 9.75 -11.34 3.34
CA HIS A 123 9.16 -10.14 2.74
C HIS A 123 8.34 -10.36 1.47
N LEU A 124 7.05 -10.63 1.64
CA LEU A 124 6.07 -10.55 0.55
C LEU A 124 6.11 -9.15 -0.07
N MET A 125 6.64 -9.07 -1.30
CA MET A 125 6.69 -7.85 -2.10
C MET A 125 5.57 -7.89 -3.12
N TYR A 126 4.73 -6.86 -3.11
CA TYR A 126 3.60 -6.72 -4.01
C TYR A 126 3.77 -5.51 -4.91
N PRO A 127 3.44 -5.63 -6.22
CA PRO A 127 3.28 -4.47 -7.06
C PRO A 127 2.21 -3.53 -6.48
N ALA A 128 2.55 -2.27 -6.33
CA ALA A 128 1.70 -1.26 -5.72
C ALA A 128 1.69 0.03 -6.54
N TYR A 129 0.60 0.79 -6.43
CA TYR A 129 0.41 2.07 -7.10
C TYR A 129 -0.18 3.07 -6.12
N LEU A 130 0.41 4.26 -6.04
CA LEU A 130 -0.16 5.38 -5.30
C LEU A 130 -1.16 6.11 -6.20
N ILE A 131 -2.39 6.22 -5.72
CA ILE A 131 -3.50 6.88 -6.39
C ILE A 131 -3.83 8.14 -5.59
N ASN A 132 -4.04 9.26 -6.28
CA ASN A 132 -4.46 10.50 -5.64
C ASN A 132 -5.95 10.49 -5.28
N GLY A 133 -6.40 11.47 -4.48
CA GLY A 133 -7.81 11.62 -4.13
C GLY A 133 -8.77 11.76 -5.33
N ASP A 134 -8.27 12.29 -6.45
CA ASP A 134 -9.02 12.40 -7.72
C ASP A 134 -9.18 11.06 -8.46
N GLY A 135 -8.51 9.99 -7.98
CA GLY A 135 -8.57 8.65 -8.55
C GLY A 135 -7.60 8.40 -9.71
N ASP A 136 -6.71 9.36 -9.99
CA ASP A 136 -5.64 9.25 -10.98
C ASP A 136 -4.36 8.69 -10.34
N LEU A 137 -3.56 8.01 -11.15
CA LEU A 137 -2.22 7.60 -10.74
C LEU A 137 -1.42 8.85 -10.36
N HIS A 138 -0.82 8.83 -9.17
CA HIS A 138 0.04 9.91 -8.74
C HIS A 138 1.15 10.11 -9.78
N ASN A 139 1.27 11.32 -10.33
CA ASN A 139 2.29 11.67 -11.31
C ASN A 139 3.51 12.23 -10.58
N PHE A 140 4.62 11.51 -10.64
CA PHE A 140 5.84 11.85 -9.92
C PHE A 140 6.77 12.80 -10.69
N GLY A 141 6.41 13.18 -11.92
CA GLY A 141 7.21 14.04 -12.77
C GLY A 141 6.46 15.31 -13.18
N LYS A 142 6.43 16.30 -12.28
CA LYS A 142 6.36 17.75 -12.58
C LYS A 142 6.25 18.54 -11.26
N GLU A 143 7.39 18.87 -10.68
CA GLU A 143 7.61 20.24 -10.20
C GLU A 143 8.58 20.92 -11.17
#